data_AF-A0A7Y5XUK0-F1
#
_entry.id   AF-A0A7Y5XUK0-F1
#
_cell.length_a   1.000
_cell.length_b   1.000
_cell.length_c   1.000
_cell.angle_alpha   90.00
_cell.angle_beta   90.00
_cell.angle_gamma   90.00
#
_symmetry.space_group_name_H-M   'P 1'
#
loop_
_entity.id
_entity.type
_entity.pdbx_description
1 polymer ?
#
loop_
_entity_poly.entity_id
_entity_poly.type
_entity_poly.pdbx_seq_one_letter_code
_entity_poly.pdbx_strand_id
1 'polypeptide(L)'
;MSRLGQLSALGQSVWIDYLSRDLLDSGALARAVRDDAVVGVTSNPTIFARALASGDRYDAQLASRGGGSKRIFLALAMRDVANACDLLRLVWEQTDGRDGYVSIEVDPNLADDTEATIEEATQLHDAIGKPNLLVKIPATPAGLGAIEEMTARGRSINVTLVFSLSRHRQVIEAALSGRERLIAAGGDPSHVHSVASFFVSRVDTETDRRLGELGRDDLRTQLGIANAKLAYQQYKEVFRGERWEWLAARGATKQRCLWASTSTKDA
;
A
#
# COMPACT_ATOMS: atom_id res chain seq x y z
N MET A 1 -20.98 1.42 17.62
CA MET A 1 -20.00 1.82 16.59
C MET A 1 -18.61 1.79 17.22
N SER A 2 -17.68 0.99 16.68
CA SER A 2 -16.31 0.89 17.21
C SER A 2 -15.54 2.21 16.98
N ARG A 3 -14.38 2.39 17.63
CA ARG A 3 -13.50 3.56 17.40
C ARG A 3 -13.07 3.66 15.93
N LEU A 4 -12.85 2.51 15.28
CA LEU A 4 -12.51 2.43 13.85
C LEU A 4 -13.71 2.80 12.96
N GLY A 5 -14.93 2.44 13.38
CA GLY A 5 -16.17 2.91 12.74
C GLY A 5 -16.31 4.44 12.81
N GLN A 6 -15.97 5.06 13.94
CA GLN A 6 -15.96 6.53 14.07
C GLN A 6 -14.93 7.18 13.14
N LEU A 7 -13.73 6.61 13.03
CA LEU A 7 -12.69 7.08 12.10
C LEU A 7 -13.14 6.96 10.63
N SER A 8 -13.81 5.86 10.29
CA SER A 8 -14.39 5.64 8.96
C SER A 8 -15.48 6.67 8.62
N ALA A 9 -16.33 7.03 9.60
CA ALA A 9 -17.35 8.06 9.44
C ALA A 9 -16.75 9.47 9.18
N LEU A 10 -15.50 9.71 9.57
CA LEU A 10 -14.74 10.93 9.23
C LEU A 10 -14.09 10.88 7.84
N GLY A 11 -14.29 9.80 7.07
CA GLY A 11 -13.78 9.64 5.70
C GLY A 11 -12.41 8.98 5.59
N GLN A 12 -11.87 8.43 6.68
CA GLN A 12 -10.60 7.71 6.70
C GLN A 12 -10.85 6.19 6.65
N SER A 13 -10.47 5.55 5.54
CA SER A 13 -10.49 4.10 5.39
C SER A 13 -9.48 3.43 6.33
N VAL A 14 -9.87 2.34 6.98
CA VAL A 14 -9.04 1.61 7.96
C VAL A 14 -8.56 0.28 7.36
N TRP A 15 -7.24 0.08 7.36
CA TRP A 15 -6.60 -1.10 6.78
C TRP A 15 -5.80 -1.84 7.86
N ILE A 16 -5.72 -3.17 7.76
CA ILE A 16 -4.85 -3.98 8.63
C ILE A 16 -3.47 -4.10 7.99
N ASP A 17 -2.42 -3.78 8.75
CA ASP A 17 -1.00 -3.93 8.31
C ASP A 17 -0.41 -5.29 8.70
N TYR A 18 -1.17 -6.34 8.38
CA TYR A 18 -0.82 -7.74 8.66
C TYR A 18 -1.69 -8.68 7.81
N LEU A 19 -1.07 -9.69 7.22
CA LEU A 19 -1.76 -10.77 6.53
C LEU A 19 -1.08 -12.10 6.88
N SER A 20 -1.88 -13.07 7.29
CA SER A 20 -1.45 -14.45 7.49
C SER A 20 -2.59 -15.39 7.12
N ARG A 21 -2.25 -16.66 6.88
CA ARG A 21 -3.25 -17.71 6.67
C ARG A 21 -4.19 -17.87 7.86
N ASP A 22 -3.66 -17.77 9.07
CA ASP A 22 -4.50 -17.89 10.28
C ASP A 22 -5.51 -16.73 10.40
N LEU A 23 -5.11 -15.50 10.04
CA LEU A 23 -6.03 -14.36 10.00
C LEU A 23 -7.22 -14.60 9.05
N LEU A 24 -6.98 -15.29 7.94
CA LEU A 24 -8.00 -15.67 6.96
C LEU A 24 -8.85 -16.85 7.45
N ASP A 25 -8.22 -17.98 7.77
CA ASP A 25 -8.88 -19.26 8.05
C ASP A 25 -9.65 -19.24 9.38
N SER A 26 -9.19 -18.45 10.37
CA SER A 26 -9.92 -18.26 11.64
C SER A 26 -11.15 -17.35 11.51
N GLY A 27 -11.35 -16.74 10.33
CA GLY A 27 -12.39 -15.74 10.08
C GLY A 27 -12.13 -14.40 10.77
N ALA A 28 -10.93 -14.16 11.33
CA ALA A 28 -10.60 -12.92 12.02
C ALA A 28 -10.65 -11.70 11.08
N LEU A 29 -10.15 -11.83 9.84
CA LEU A 29 -10.28 -10.75 8.85
C LEU A 29 -11.75 -10.45 8.53
N ALA A 30 -12.57 -11.49 8.31
CA ALA A 30 -13.99 -11.32 8.03
C ALA A 30 -14.74 -10.62 9.18
N ARG A 31 -14.40 -10.96 10.44
CA ARG A 31 -14.94 -10.27 11.62
C ARG A 31 -14.51 -8.80 11.66
N ALA A 32 -13.22 -8.51 11.42
CA ALA A 32 -12.73 -7.13 11.43
C ALA A 32 -13.39 -6.26 10.35
N VAL A 33 -13.66 -6.82 9.17
CA VAL A 33 -14.41 -6.13 8.11
C VAL A 33 -15.84 -5.81 8.57
N ARG A 34 -16.54 -6.80 9.14
CA ARG A 34 -17.94 -6.66 9.56
C ARG A 34 -18.13 -5.75 10.78
N ASP A 35 -17.28 -5.93 11.79
CA ASP A 35 -17.50 -5.38 13.14
C ASP A 35 -16.69 -4.10 13.39
N ASP A 36 -15.57 -3.93 12.68
CA ASP A 36 -14.57 -2.88 12.94
C ASP A 36 -14.28 -1.95 11.75
N ALA A 37 -15.11 -2.00 10.69
CA ALA A 37 -14.98 -1.14 9.50
C ALA A 37 -13.61 -1.24 8.80
N VAL A 38 -12.95 -2.41 8.90
CA VAL A 38 -11.74 -2.68 8.12
C VAL A 38 -12.12 -2.86 6.66
N VAL A 39 -11.40 -2.17 5.78
CA VAL A 39 -11.69 -2.14 4.33
C VAL A 39 -10.46 -2.34 3.46
N GLY A 40 -9.35 -2.82 4.03
CA GLY A 40 -8.14 -3.11 3.26
C GLY A 40 -7.10 -3.84 4.08
N VAL A 41 -6.12 -4.43 3.39
CA VAL A 41 -5.02 -5.17 4.01
C VAL A 41 -3.70 -4.83 3.31
N THR A 42 -2.64 -4.62 4.08
CA THR A 42 -1.27 -4.57 3.57
C THR A 42 -0.45 -5.73 4.09
N SER A 43 0.48 -6.18 3.27
CA SER A 43 1.51 -7.14 3.65
C SER A 43 2.89 -6.57 3.31
N ASN A 44 3.93 -7.24 3.81
CA ASN A 44 5.32 -7.04 3.41
C ASN A 44 6.09 -8.36 3.65
N PRO A 45 7.31 -8.51 3.12
CA PRO A 45 8.07 -9.75 3.23
C PRO A 45 8.30 -10.20 4.67
N THR A 46 8.54 -9.26 5.60
CA THR A 46 8.77 -9.57 7.03
C THR A 46 7.51 -10.12 7.70
N ILE A 47 6.33 -9.58 7.36
CA ILE A 47 5.03 -10.07 7.87
C ILE A 47 4.82 -11.52 7.44
N PHE A 48 5.02 -11.83 6.16
CA PHE A 48 4.88 -13.20 5.67
C PHE A 48 5.93 -14.15 6.26
N ALA A 49 7.19 -13.71 6.36
CA ALA A 49 8.24 -14.53 6.96
C ALA A 49 7.88 -14.91 8.41
N ARG A 50 7.35 -13.97 9.19
CA ARG A 50 6.87 -14.25 10.55
C ARG A 50 5.68 -15.20 10.58
N ALA A 51 4.70 -15.01 9.68
CA ALA A 51 3.53 -15.87 9.57
C ALA A 51 3.89 -17.30 9.13
N LEU A 52 4.85 -17.46 8.22
CA LEU A 52 5.34 -18.77 7.77
C LEU A 52 6.17 -19.49 8.84
N ALA A 53 6.87 -18.73 9.67
CA ALA A 53 7.65 -19.28 10.78
C ALA A 53 6.80 -19.63 12.01
N SER A 54 5.49 -19.32 12.00
CA SER A 54 4.60 -19.57 13.14
C SER A 54 3.44 -20.51 12.78
N GLY A 55 3.22 -21.51 13.64
CA GLY A 55 2.14 -22.48 13.50
C GLY A 55 2.41 -23.57 12.44
N ASP A 56 1.37 -24.33 12.13
CA ASP A 56 1.38 -25.52 11.25
C ASP A 56 0.58 -25.33 9.94
N ARG A 57 -0.02 -24.14 9.76
CA ARG A 57 -0.97 -23.82 8.67
C ARG A 57 -0.37 -23.93 7.26
N TYR A 58 0.96 -23.92 7.16
CA TYR A 58 1.68 -23.99 5.89
C TYR A 58 2.31 -25.37 5.63
N ASP A 59 2.37 -26.24 6.63
CA ASP A 59 3.16 -27.48 6.61
C ASP A 59 2.79 -28.41 5.46
N ALA A 60 1.49 -28.61 5.24
CA ALA A 60 1.01 -29.47 4.15
C ALA A 60 1.47 -28.97 2.77
N GLN A 61 1.54 -27.65 2.56
CA GLN A 61 1.98 -27.07 1.29
C GLN A 61 3.50 -27.00 1.18
N LEU A 62 4.21 -26.86 2.29
CA LEU A 62 5.67 -26.92 2.33
C LEU A 62 6.14 -28.35 2.03
N ALA A 63 5.49 -29.37 2.61
CA ALA A 63 5.81 -30.77 2.40
C ALA A 63 5.59 -31.23 0.94
N SER A 64 4.65 -30.61 0.22
CA SER A 64 4.31 -30.98 -1.15
C SER A 64 5.07 -30.21 -2.24
N ARG A 65 5.98 -29.28 -1.88
CA ARG A 65 6.65 -28.41 -2.84
C ARG A 65 8.16 -28.68 -2.90
N GLY A 66 8.65 -29.00 -4.09
CA GLY A 66 10.07 -28.89 -4.43
C GLY A 66 10.43 -27.51 -4.99
N GLY A 67 11.69 -27.10 -4.86
CA GLY A 67 12.22 -25.86 -5.45
C GLY A 67 12.88 -24.92 -4.43
N GLY A 68 13.34 -23.75 -4.92
CA GLY A 68 14.00 -22.75 -4.09
C GLY A 68 13.03 -22.03 -3.13
N SER A 69 13.54 -21.66 -1.95
CA SER A 69 12.77 -21.01 -0.88
C SER A 69 11.99 -19.76 -1.34
N LYS A 70 12.60 -18.89 -2.16
CA LYS A 70 11.94 -17.70 -2.74
C LYS A 70 10.68 -18.08 -3.54
N ARG A 71 10.75 -19.11 -4.38
CA ARG A 71 9.62 -19.55 -5.22
C ARG A 71 8.49 -20.11 -4.37
N ILE A 72 8.83 -20.90 -3.34
CA ILE A 72 7.84 -21.45 -2.40
C ILE A 72 7.16 -20.32 -1.64
N PHE A 73 7.95 -19.40 -1.05
CA PHE A 73 7.46 -18.21 -0.37
C PHE A 73 6.47 -17.43 -1.24
N LEU A 74 6.87 -17.07 -2.46
CA LEU A 74 6.05 -16.25 -3.35
C LEU A 74 4.73 -16.96 -3.70
N ALA A 75 4.77 -18.27 -3.96
CA ALA A 75 3.56 -19.04 -4.25
C ALA A 75 2.59 -19.09 -3.06
N LEU A 76 3.10 -19.14 -1.83
CA LEU A 76 2.27 -19.11 -0.61
C LEU A 76 1.68 -17.71 -0.39
N ALA A 77 2.51 -16.68 -0.49
CA ALA A 77 2.10 -15.28 -0.32
C ALA A 77 1.05 -14.87 -1.37
N MET A 78 1.25 -15.19 -2.65
CA MET A 78 0.29 -14.89 -3.72
C MET A 78 -1.06 -15.57 -3.48
N ARG A 79 -1.07 -16.81 -2.96
CA ARG A 79 -2.32 -17.51 -2.62
C ARG A 79 -3.05 -16.85 -1.46
N ASP A 80 -2.34 -16.49 -0.40
CA ASP A 80 -2.95 -15.80 0.75
C ASP A 80 -3.50 -14.42 0.34
N VAL A 81 -2.78 -13.70 -0.52
CA VAL A 81 -3.23 -12.41 -1.08
C VAL A 81 -4.46 -12.59 -1.97
N ALA A 82 -4.47 -13.59 -2.86
CA ALA A 82 -5.63 -13.87 -3.70
C ALA A 82 -6.88 -14.20 -2.86
N ASN A 83 -6.73 -15.00 -1.81
CA ASN A 83 -7.82 -15.31 -0.88
C ASN A 83 -8.30 -14.06 -0.12
N ALA A 84 -7.39 -13.18 0.30
CA ALA A 84 -7.75 -11.93 0.95
C ALA A 84 -8.47 -10.98 -0.02
N CYS A 85 -8.05 -10.93 -1.30
CA CYS A 85 -8.74 -10.18 -2.34
C CYS A 85 -10.17 -10.69 -2.54
N ASP A 86 -10.37 -12.01 -2.56
CA ASP A 86 -11.70 -12.61 -2.67
C ASP A 86 -12.60 -12.27 -1.48
N LEU A 87 -12.05 -12.27 -0.26
CA LEU A 87 -12.78 -11.85 0.94
C LEU A 87 -13.18 -10.37 0.87
N LEU A 88 -12.29 -9.49 0.42
CA LEU A 88 -12.55 -8.05 0.32
C LEU A 88 -13.28 -7.62 -0.96
N ARG A 89 -13.59 -8.57 -1.86
CA ARG A 89 -14.27 -8.29 -3.13
C ARG A 89 -15.59 -7.55 -2.94
N LEU A 90 -16.38 -7.97 -1.95
CA LEU A 90 -17.65 -7.33 -1.64
C LEU A 90 -17.48 -5.85 -1.22
N VAL A 91 -16.45 -5.55 -0.44
CA VAL A 91 -16.13 -4.16 -0.04
C VAL A 91 -15.72 -3.34 -1.27
N TRP A 92 -14.91 -3.92 -2.15
CA TRP A 92 -14.50 -3.26 -3.38
C TRP A 92 -15.70 -2.94 -4.28
N GLU A 93 -16.63 -3.88 -4.45
CA GLU A 93 -17.84 -3.68 -5.25
C GLU A 93 -18.78 -2.63 -4.62
N GLN A 94 -19.04 -2.72 -3.32
CA GLN A 94 -19.93 -1.79 -2.61
C GLN A 94 -19.40 -0.35 -2.55
N THR A 95 -18.08 -0.19 -2.68
CA THR A 95 -17.43 1.13 -2.64
C THR A 95 -16.98 1.62 -4.01
N ASP A 96 -17.42 0.95 -5.09
CA ASP A 96 -17.07 1.27 -6.48
C ASP A 96 -15.55 1.41 -6.68
N GLY A 97 -14.82 0.42 -6.16
CA GLY A 97 -13.36 0.40 -6.21
C GLY A 97 -12.67 1.44 -5.34
N ARG A 98 -13.37 2.18 -4.47
CA ARG A 98 -12.70 3.09 -3.53
C ARG A 98 -11.88 2.34 -2.49
N ASP A 99 -12.39 1.26 -1.93
CA ASP A 99 -11.73 0.44 -0.91
C ASP A 99 -11.77 -1.06 -1.26
N GLY A 100 -11.48 -1.95 -0.32
CA GLY A 100 -11.45 -3.40 -0.52
C GLY A 100 -10.14 -3.93 -1.11
N TYR A 101 -9.02 -3.22 -0.93
CA TYR A 101 -7.73 -3.57 -1.53
C TYR A 101 -6.85 -4.46 -0.65
N VAL A 102 -6.05 -5.31 -1.29
CA VAL A 102 -4.95 -6.06 -0.66
C VAL A 102 -3.63 -5.70 -1.33
N SER A 103 -2.58 -5.46 -0.54
CA SER A 103 -1.25 -5.16 -1.08
C SER A 103 -0.26 -6.32 -0.91
N ILE A 104 0.52 -6.61 -1.96
CA ILE A 104 1.71 -7.48 -1.94
C ILE A 104 2.93 -6.68 -2.42
N GLU A 105 4.09 -6.87 -1.80
CA GLU A 105 5.32 -6.12 -2.13
C GLU A 105 6.24 -6.91 -3.07
N VAL A 106 6.87 -6.19 -4.00
CA VAL A 106 7.98 -6.74 -4.81
C VAL A 106 9.16 -7.11 -3.91
N ASP A 107 10.08 -7.91 -4.43
CA ASP A 107 11.32 -8.28 -3.76
C ASP A 107 12.14 -7.00 -3.46
N PRO A 108 12.47 -6.73 -2.18
CA PRO A 108 13.22 -5.55 -1.79
C PRO A 108 14.62 -5.48 -2.43
N ASN A 109 15.18 -6.59 -2.92
CA ASN A 109 16.46 -6.58 -3.63
C ASN A 109 16.38 -5.93 -5.02
N LEU A 110 15.17 -5.70 -5.54
CA LEU A 110 14.94 -5.03 -6.82
C LEU A 110 14.73 -3.52 -6.67
N ALA A 111 14.79 -2.98 -5.45
CA ALA A 111 14.39 -1.60 -5.17
C ALA A 111 15.18 -0.53 -5.94
N ASP A 112 16.39 -0.85 -6.42
CA ASP A 112 17.24 0.04 -7.22
C ASP A 112 17.30 -0.35 -8.71
N ASP A 113 16.45 -1.28 -9.16
CA ASP A 113 16.34 -1.74 -10.55
C ASP A 113 14.92 -1.52 -11.08
N THR A 114 14.76 -0.52 -11.94
CA THR A 114 13.47 -0.13 -12.52
C THR A 114 12.86 -1.26 -13.35
N GLU A 115 13.63 -1.88 -14.25
CA GLU A 115 13.13 -2.88 -15.19
C GLU A 115 12.76 -4.17 -14.47
N ALA A 116 13.62 -4.64 -13.56
CA ALA A 116 13.31 -5.83 -12.77
C ALA A 116 12.09 -5.63 -11.86
N THR A 117 11.92 -4.42 -11.30
CA THR A 117 10.72 -4.06 -10.54
C THR A 117 9.46 -4.09 -11.41
N ILE A 118 9.52 -3.54 -12.63
CA ILE A 118 8.39 -3.56 -13.58
C ILE A 118 8.03 -5.01 -13.94
N GLU A 119 9.03 -5.84 -14.22
CA GLU A 119 8.84 -7.23 -14.58
C GLU A 119 8.15 -8.00 -13.43
N GLU A 120 8.68 -7.94 -12.22
CA GLU A 120 8.11 -8.65 -11.08
C GLU A 120 6.72 -8.11 -10.71
N ALA A 121 6.51 -6.79 -10.77
CA ALA A 121 5.21 -6.21 -10.52
C ALA A 121 4.16 -6.64 -11.56
N THR A 122 4.55 -6.78 -12.83
CA THR A 122 3.69 -7.31 -13.89
C THR A 122 3.35 -8.77 -13.62
N GLN A 123 4.35 -9.60 -13.30
CA GLN A 123 4.15 -11.02 -12.97
C GLN A 123 3.20 -11.21 -11.77
N LEU A 124 3.34 -10.39 -10.72
CA LEU A 124 2.46 -10.44 -9.54
C LEU A 124 1.02 -10.11 -9.89
N HIS A 125 0.80 -9.04 -10.67
CA HIS A 125 -0.53 -8.65 -11.13
C HIS A 125 -1.17 -9.75 -11.99
N ASP A 126 -0.43 -10.32 -12.92
CA ASP A 126 -0.94 -11.34 -13.83
C ASP A 126 -1.20 -12.67 -13.13
N ALA A 127 -0.32 -13.09 -12.21
CA ALA A 127 -0.46 -14.35 -11.50
C ALA A 127 -1.62 -14.32 -10.48
N ILE A 128 -1.85 -13.19 -9.81
CA ILE A 128 -2.94 -13.06 -8.83
C ILE A 128 -4.26 -12.77 -9.54
N GLY A 129 -4.26 -11.92 -10.57
CA GLY A 129 -5.43 -11.70 -11.43
C GLY A 129 -6.67 -11.15 -10.72
N LYS A 130 -6.48 -10.38 -9.64
CA LYS A 130 -7.59 -9.77 -8.86
C LYS A 130 -7.66 -8.26 -9.09
N PRO A 131 -8.84 -7.68 -9.35
CA PRO A 131 -8.99 -6.24 -9.65
C PRO A 131 -8.72 -5.34 -8.43
N ASN A 132 -8.85 -5.89 -7.22
CA ASN A 132 -8.60 -5.21 -5.95
C ASN A 132 -7.19 -5.51 -5.38
N LEU A 133 -6.25 -5.89 -6.25
CA LEU A 133 -4.84 -6.02 -5.90
C LEU A 133 -4.11 -4.67 -6.05
N LEU A 134 -3.23 -4.38 -5.09
CA LEU A 134 -2.17 -3.39 -5.23
C LEU A 134 -0.81 -4.08 -5.16
N VAL A 135 0.01 -3.91 -6.19
CA VAL A 135 1.43 -4.26 -6.06
C VAL A 135 2.16 -3.09 -5.41
N LYS A 136 2.97 -3.39 -4.41
CA LYS A 136 3.63 -2.41 -3.56
C LYS A 136 5.06 -2.20 -4.02
N ILE A 137 5.39 -0.96 -4.37
CA ILE A 137 6.69 -0.57 -4.94
C ILE A 137 7.32 0.51 -4.04
N PRO A 138 8.58 0.32 -3.59
CA PRO A 138 9.32 1.34 -2.84
C PRO A 138 9.50 2.65 -3.61
N ALA A 139 9.36 3.79 -2.94
CA ALA A 139 9.59 5.12 -3.50
C ALA A 139 11.07 5.50 -3.61
N THR A 140 11.92 4.59 -4.08
CA THR A 140 13.31 4.87 -4.44
C THR A 140 13.38 5.67 -5.74
N PRO A 141 14.53 6.24 -6.13
CA PRO A 141 14.70 6.84 -7.45
C PRO A 141 14.32 5.90 -8.60
N ALA A 142 14.75 4.63 -8.57
CA ALA A 142 14.40 3.63 -9.58
C ALA A 142 12.90 3.27 -9.52
N GLY A 143 12.36 3.09 -8.31
CA GLY A 143 10.96 2.75 -8.10
C GLY A 143 9.98 3.78 -8.66
N LEU A 144 10.33 5.07 -8.72
CA LEU A 144 9.48 6.09 -9.38
C LEU A 144 9.22 5.78 -10.85
N GLY A 145 10.23 5.31 -11.59
CA GLY A 145 10.06 4.90 -12.99
C GLY A 145 9.13 3.71 -13.13
N ALA A 146 9.27 2.72 -12.23
CA ALA A 146 8.40 1.55 -12.21
C ALA A 146 6.95 1.92 -11.84
N ILE A 147 6.75 2.87 -10.92
CA ILE A 147 5.42 3.37 -10.53
C ILE A 147 4.71 4.02 -11.71
N GLU A 148 5.40 4.91 -12.44
CA GLU A 148 4.84 5.56 -13.63
C GLU A 148 4.46 4.51 -14.68
N GLU A 149 5.40 3.60 -15.01
CA GLU A 149 5.20 2.60 -16.06
C GLU A 149 4.06 1.64 -15.72
N MET A 150 4.02 1.11 -14.49
CA MET A 150 2.94 0.21 -14.08
C MET A 150 1.58 0.92 -14.07
N THR A 151 1.54 2.19 -13.68
CA THR A 151 0.32 3.00 -13.76
C THR A 151 -0.11 3.24 -15.21
N ALA A 152 0.85 3.49 -16.12
CA ALA A 152 0.59 3.63 -17.56
C ALA A 152 0.07 2.35 -18.21
N ARG A 153 0.45 1.19 -17.67
CA ARG A 153 -0.09 -0.13 -18.04
C ARG A 153 -1.45 -0.45 -17.40
N GLY A 154 -2.05 0.51 -16.71
CA GLY A 154 -3.34 0.33 -16.04
C GLY A 154 -3.30 -0.54 -14.80
N ARG A 155 -2.15 -0.67 -14.14
CA ARG A 155 -1.99 -1.51 -12.95
C ARG A 155 -1.99 -0.67 -11.67
N SER A 156 -2.75 -1.11 -10.68
CA SER A 156 -2.92 -0.40 -9.42
C SER A 156 -1.73 -0.63 -8.47
N ILE A 157 -1.22 0.44 -7.85
CA ILE A 157 0.05 0.44 -7.11
C ILE A 157 -0.09 1.03 -5.70
N ASN A 158 0.47 0.34 -4.71
CA ASN A 158 0.72 0.90 -3.38
C ASN A 158 2.18 1.40 -3.32
N VAL A 159 2.39 2.72 -3.34
CA VAL A 159 3.74 3.26 -3.23
C VAL A 159 4.16 3.27 -1.78
N THR A 160 5.30 2.67 -1.45
CA THR A 160 5.77 2.51 -0.06
C THR A 160 7.07 3.25 0.25
N LEU A 161 7.42 3.31 1.54
CA LEU A 161 8.64 3.93 2.04
C LEU A 161 8.75 5.41 1.69
N VAL A 162 7.63 6.14 1.78
CA VAL A 162 7.58 7.59 1.60
C VAL A 162 7.77 8.26 2.95
N PHE A 163 8.84 9.05 3.10
CA PHE A 163 9.19 9.73 4.36
C PHE A 163 9.22 11.26 4.27
N SER A 164 9.50 11.81 3.08
CA SER A 164 9.67 13.25 2.86
C SER A 164 8.59 13.84 1.96
N LEU A 165 8.32 15.14 2.15
CA LEU A 165 7.40 15.90 1.30
C LEU A 165 7.87 15.94 -0.17
N SER A 166 9.18 16.07 -0.38
CA SER A 166 9.78 16.07 -1.72
C SER A 166 9.54 14.74 -2.43
N ARG A 167 9.79 13.62 -1.76
CA ARG A 167 9.54 12.29 -2.32
C ARG A 167 8.05 12.06 -2.56
N HIS A 168 7.19 12.52 -1.64
CA HIS A 168 5.74 12.45 -1.82
C HIS A 168 5.27 13.22 -3.07
N ARG A 169 5.85 14.39 -3.40
CA ARG A 169 5.55 15.08 -4.68
C ARG A 169 5.95 14.23 -5.88
N GLN A 170 7.15 13.67 -5.86
CA GLN A 170 7.65 12.85 -6.96
C GLN A 170 6.80 11.59 -7.16
N VAL A 171 6.31 10.99 -6.07
CA VAL A 171 5.39 9.84 -6.12
C VAL A 171 4.06 10.20 -6.76
N ILE A 172 3.46 11.34 -6.38
CA ILE A 172 2.21 11.80 -7.00
C ILE A 172 2.45 12.12 -8.48
N GLU A 173 3.56 12.78 -8.81
CA GLU A 173 3.93 13.10 -10.20
C GLU A 173 4.02 11.85 -11.06
N ALA A 174 4.76 10.81 -10.61
CA ALA A 174 4.88 9.55 -11.33
C ALA A 174 3.51 8.89 -11.59
N ALA A 175 2.61 8.92 -10.59
CA ALA A 175 1.26 8.37 -10.75
C ALA A 175 0.37 9.20 -11.70
N LEU A 176 0.50 10.53 -11.70
CA LEU A 176 -0.22 11.40 -12.64
C LEU A 176 0.27 11.19 -14.07
N SER A 177 1.58 11.23 -14.29
CA SER A 177 2.21 11.01 -15.61
C SER A 177 1.86 9.63 -16.17
N GLY A 178 1.86 8.59 -15.33
CA GLY A 178 1.44 7.25 -15.74
C GLY A 178 -0.02 7.23 -16.24
N ARG A 179 -0.93 7.94 -15.55
CA ARG A 179 -2.34 8.02 -15.98
C ARG A 179 -2.53 8.81 -17.25
N GLU A 180 -1.77 9.88 -17.44
CA GLU A 180 -1.77 10.65 -18.68
C GLU A 180 -1.35 9.77 -19.86
N ARG A 181 -0.29 8.96 -19.68
CA ARG A 181 0.16 7.98 -20.66
C ARG A 181 -0.89 6.89 -20.94
N LEU A 182 -1.54 6.38 -19.90
CA LEU A 182 -2.63 5.40 -20.05
C LEU A 182 -3.76 5.97 -20.92
N ILE A 183 -4.23 7.18 -20.61
CA ILE A 183 -5.29 7.86 -21.36
C ILE A 183 -4.87 8.13 -22.80
N ALA A 184 -3.63 8.61 -23.01
CA ALA A 184 -3.09 8.85 -24.35
C ALA A 184 -3.03 7.57 -25.20
N ALA A 185 -2.84 6.41 -24.57
CA ALA A 185 -2.90 5.10 -25.20
C ALA A 185 -4.34 4.54 -25.36
N GLY A 186 -5.37 5.31 -24.98
CA GLY A 186 -6.78 4.90 -25.07
C GLY A 186 -7.26 3.99 -23.93
N GLY A 187 -6.48 3.87 -22.85
CA GLY A 187 -6.85 3.09 -21.67
C GLY A 187 -7.80 3.82 -20.72
N ASP A 188 -8.46 3.06 -19.85
CA ASP A 188 -9.40 3.56 -18.85
C ASP A 188 -8.73 3.77 -17.48
N PRO A 189 -8.60 5.01 -16.99
CA PRO A 189 -8.00 5.30 -15.69
C PRO A 189 -8.94 5.04 -14.50
N SER A 190 -10.23 4.76 -14.72
CA SER A 190 -11.23 4.60 -13.66
C SER A 190 -10.94 3.43 -12.72
N HIS A 191 -10.29 2.39 -13.24
CA HIS A 191 -9.92 1.19 -12.51
C HIS A 191 -8.47 1.20 -11.99
N VAL A 192 -7.74 2.31 -12.16
CA VAL A 192 -6.32 2.42 -11.79
C VAL A 192 -6.17 3.21 -10.49
N HIS A 193 -6.04 2.46 -9.41
CA HIS A 193 -5.98 2.99 -8.06
C HIS A 193 -4.55 3.03 -7.55
N SER A 194 -4.26 4.04 -6.73
CA SER A 194 -2.98 4.12 -6.06
C SER A 194 -3.11 4.75 -4.68
N VAL A 195 -2.24 4.31 -3.77
CA VAL A 195 -2.04 4.92 -2.46
C VAL A 195 -0.57 5.24 -2.27
N ALA A 196 -0.27 6.32 -1.56
CA ALA A 196 1.08 6.68 -1.14
C ALA A 196 1.22 6.43 0.37
N SER A 197 1.86 5.31 0.72
CA SER A 197 2.14 4.90 2.10
C SER A 197 3.23 5.78 2.73
N PHE A 198 2.79 6.84 3.39
CA PHE A 198 3.60 7.85 4.06
C PHE A 198 3.84 7.46 5.53
N PHE A 199 5.10 7.27 5.89
CA PHE A 199 5.48 6.73 7.19
C PHE A 199 5.46 7.80 8.29
N VAL A 200 4.84 7.48 9.42
CA VAL A 200 4.67 8.41 10.55
C VAL A 200 5.67 8.13 11.67
N SER A 201 5.53 7.00 12.38
CA SER A 201 6.27 6.78 13.65
C SER A 201 7.79 6.72 13.47
N ARG A 202 8.28 6.29 12.30
CA ARG A 202 9.72 6.21 12.02
C ARG A 202 10.37 7.59 11.95
N VAL A 203 9.60 8.61 11.60
CA VAL A 203 10.07 10.00 11.61
C VAL A 203 10.30 10.43 13.06
N ASP A 204 9.31 10.24 13.94
CA ASP A 204 9.45 10.56 15.36
C ASP A 204 10.63 9.83 15.99
N THR A 205 10.81 8.52 15.74
CA THR A 205 11.95 7.77 16.28
C THR A 205 13.31 8.42 15.95
N GLU A 206 13.52 8.84 14.71
CA GLU A 206 14.80 9.44 14.32
C GLU A 206 14.91 10.91 14.76
N THR A 207 13.81 11.67 14.70
CA THR A 207 13.85 13.09 15.10
C THR A 207 13.97 13.25 16.60
N ASP A 208 13.31 12.42 17.40
CA ASP A 208 13.34 12.49 18.86
C ASP A 208 14.74 12.16 19.39
N ARG A 209 15.45 11.20 18.76
CA ARG A 209 16.85 10.92 19.05
C ARG A 209 17.71 12.19 18.89
N ARG A 210 17.57 12.89 17.76
CA ARG A 210 18.33 14.13 17.48
C ARG A 210 17.90 15.29 18.37
N LEU A 211 16.60 15.41 18.67
CA LEU A 211 16.08 16.45 19.57
C LEU A 211 16.62 16.26 20.99
N GLY A 212 16.72 15.01 21.47
CA GLY A 212 17.35 14.68 22.74
C GLY A 212 18.82 15.11 22.79
N GLU A 213 19.59 14.83 21.73
CA GLU A 213 20.98 15.29 21.59
C GLU A 213 21.12 16.83 21.61
N LEU A 214 20.07 17.55 21.23
CA LEU A 214 20.00 19.02 21.22
C LEU A 214 19.33 19.61 22.47
N GLY A 215 18.89 18.78 23.42
CA GLY A 215 18.15 19.24 24.62
C GLY A 215 16.78 19.84 24.31
N ARG A 216 16.12 19.40 23.23
CA ARG A 216 14.82 19.89 22.74
C ARG A 216 13.69 18.90 22.97
N ASP A 217 13.58 18.41 24.20
CA ASP A 217 12.53 17.46 24.60
C ASP A 217 11.11 18.04 24.43
N ASP A 218 10.97 19.37 24.40
CA ASP A 218 9.71 20.09 24.17
C ASP A 218 9.07 19.82 22.79
N LEU A 219 9.84 19.30 21.83
CA LEU A 219 9.39 18.99 20.46
C LEU A 219 9.20 17.49 20.18
N ARG A 220 9.47 16.62 21.15
CA ARG A 220 9.39 15.16 20.95
C ARG A 220 7.98 14.71 20.57
N THR A 221 7.88 13.67 19.75
CA THR A 221 6.62 13.04 19.29
C THR A 221 5.67 13.94 18.50
N GLN A 222 6.14 15.10 18.02
CA GLN A 222 5.33 16.05 17.25
C GLN A 222 5.62 16.00 15.75
N LEU A 223 6.83 15.61 15.35
CA LEU A 223 7.33 15.84 13.99
C LEU A 223 6.78 14.85 12.97
N GLY A 224 6.51 13.60 13.34
CA GLY A 224 5.85 12.62 12.49
C GLY A 224 4.45 13.07 12.08
N ILE A 225 3.65 13.55 13.05
CA ILE A 225 2.31 14.09 12.79
C ILE A 225 2.38 15.40 11.99
N ALA A 226 3.31 16.30 12.32
CA ALA A 226 3.48 17.55 11.59
C ALA A 226 3.84 17.29 10.11
N ASN A 227 4.77 16.37 9.85
CA ASN A 227 5.17 15.95 8.51
C ASN A 227 3.99 15.34 7.72
N ALA A 228 3.19 14.47 8.36
CA ALA A 228 1.99 13.90 7.74
C ALA A 228 0.94 14.97 7.39
N LYS A 229 0.72 15.96 8.27
CA LYS A 229 -0.19 17.08 7.99
C LYS A 229 0.26 17.91 6.79
N LEU A 230 1.56 18.18 6.68
CA LEU A 230 2.13 18.88 5.53
C LEU A 230 2.00 18.05 4.24
N ALA A 231 2.20 16.73 4.31
CA ALA A 231 1.99 15.83 3.18
C ALA A 231 0.53 15.86 2.70
N TYR A 232 -0.44 15.94 3.63
CA TYR A 232 -1.85 16.06 3.28
C TYR A 232 -2.22 17.41 2.66
N GLN A 233 -1.62 18.52 3.14
CA GLN A 233 -1.78 19.83 2.50
C GLN A 233 -1.27 19.78 1.06
N GLN A 234 -0.08 19.24 0.83
CA GLN A 234 0.49 19.05 -0.50
C GLN A 234 -0.41 18.18 -1.40
N TYR A 235 -0.98 17.08 -0.87
CA TYR A 235 -1.95 16.26 -1.59
C TYR A 235 -3.15 17.10 -2.07
N LYS A 236 -3.72 17.94 -1.20
CA LYS A 236 -4.83 18.83 -1.57
C LYS A 236 -4.44 19.84 -2.66
N GLU A 237 -3.19 20.31 -2.64
CA GLU A 237 -2.67 21.28 -3.61
C GLU A 237 -2.44 20.68 -5.00
N VAL A 238 -2.02 19.42 -5.07
CA VAL A 238 -1.75 18.74 -6.36
C VAL A 238 -3.05 18.29 -7.03
N PHE A 239 -4.04 17.84 -6.25
CA PHE A 239 -5.31 17.34 -6.78
C PHE A 239 -6.38 18.45 -6.92
N ARG A 240 -5.99 19.58 -7.51
CA ARG A 240 -6.81 20.73 -7.92
C ARG A 240 -6.23 21.35 -9.20
N GLY A 241 -7.02 22.17 -9.90
CA GLY A 241 -6.60 22.88 -11.10
C GLY A 241 -6.66 22.02 -12.36
N GLU A 242 -6.30 22.64 -13.48
CA GLU A 242 -6.61 22.16 -14.84
C GLU A 242 -6.11 20.73 -15.11
N ARG A 243 -4.86 20.40 -14.74
CA ARG A 243 -4.30 19.05 -14.96
C ARG A 243 -5.13 17.98 -14.26
N TRP A 244 -5.50 18.21 -13.00
CA TRP A 244 -6.32 17.24 -12.25
C TRP A 244 -7.76 17.21 -12.75
N GLU A 245 -8.36 18.36 -13.08
CA GLU A 245 -9.72 18.43 -13.61
C GLU A 245 -9.84 17.69 -14.95
N TRP A 246 -8.83 17.79 -15.81
CA TRP A 246 -8.74 17.04 -17.07
C TRP A 246 -8.66 15.52 -16.85
N LEU A 247 -7.89 15.06 -15.86
CA LEU A 247 -7.79 13.65 -15.48
C LEU A 247 -9.09 13.13 -14.86
N ALA A 248 -9.67 13.88 -13.92
CA ALA A 248 -10.90 13.53 -13.23
C ALA A 248 -12.09 13.43 -14.19
N ALA A 249 -12.19 14.33 -15.17
CA ALA A 249 -13.22 14.28 -16.22
C ALA A 249 -13.16 13.01 -17.08
N ARG A 250 -12.04 12.26 -17.03
CA ARG A 250 -11.83 10.98 -17.72
C ARG A 250 -11.92 9.77 -16.78
N GLY A 251 -12.41 9.97 -15.55
CA GLY A 251 -12.62 8.91 -14.57
C GLY A 251 -11.43 8.64 -13.65
N ALA A 252 -10.31 9.37 -13.76
CA ALA A 252 -9.17 9.12 -12.89
C ALA A 252 -9.50 9.35 -11.39
N THR A 253 -9.00 8.49 -10.52
CA THR A 253 -9.20 8.57 -9.05
C THR A 253 -8.00 9.24 -8.37
N LYS A 254 -8.13 9.92 -7.22
CA LYS A 254 -6.95 10.53 -6.56
C LYS A 254 -6.02 9.45 -5.99
N GLN A 255 -4.70 9.63 -6.06
CA GLN A 255 -3.76 8.81 -5.29
C GLN A 255 -3.85 9.23 -3.82
N ARG A 256 -4.47 8.40 -2.98
CA ARG A 256 -4.73 8.76 -1.57
C ARG A 256 -3.46 8.66 -0.73
N CYS A 257 -3.29 9.54 0.25
CA CYS A 257 -2.32 9.31 1.32
C CYS A 257 -2.76 8.11 2.16
N LEU A 258 -1.83 7.19 2.44
CA LEU A 258 -1.99 6.11 3.40
C LEU A 258 -0.99 6.35 4.52
N TRP A 259 -1.46 6.50 5.76
CA TRP A 259 -0.56 6.68 6.90
C TRP A 259 -0.03 5.32 7.35
N ALA A 260 1.26 5.08 7.13
CA ALA A 260 1.93 3.81 7.41
C ALA A 260 2.83 3.92 8.66
N SER A 261 3.14 2.79 9.28
CA SER A 261 3.88 2.75 10.55
C SER A 261 3.25 3.69 11.59
N THR A 262 1.98 3.45 11.91
CA THR A 262 1.16 4.32 12.79
C THR A 262 1.14 3.87 14.24
N SER A 263 1.71 2.70 14.57
CA SER A 263 1.91 2.29 15.96
C SER A 263 2.95 3.17 16.64
N THR A 264 2.67 3.61 17.87
CA THR A 264 3.66 4.27 18.73
C THR A 264 4.87 3.36 18.93
N LYS A 265 6.07 3.96 18.98
CA LYS A 265 7.35 3.26 19.20
C LYS A 265 7.91 3.49 20.60
N ASP A 266 7.44 4.57 21.23
CA ASP A 266 7.71 4.88 22.62
C ASP A 266 6.57 4.31 23.49
N ALA A 267 6.92 3.94 24.72
CA ALA A 267 6.02 3.33 25.72
C ALA A 267 5.15 4.38 26.43
#